data_AF-A0A139P5I0-F1
#
_entry.id   AF-A0A139P5I0-F1
#
_cell.length_a   1.000
_cell.length_b   1.000
_cell.length_c   1.000
_cell.angle_alpha   90.00
_cell.angle_beta   90.00
_cell.angle_gamma   90.00
#
_symmetry.space_group_name_H-M   'P 1'
#
loop_
_entity.id
_entity.type
_entity.pdbx_description
1 polymer ?
#
loop_
_entity_poly.entity_id
_entity_poly.type
_entity_poly.pdbx_seq_one_letter_code
_entity_poly.pdbx_strand_id
1 'polypeptide(L)'
;MSIKVVYDKFSDVCKHYTFGKKFLDEPEKIINSLDEHFDGVEFGEFDGSNPDNVYINSFTEVDTQEALIDFAGILNHGEYERLVNEDRLPAYVEEHEEEIASRLGDSYVFLGHEGNSWYFLQ
;
A
#
# COMPACT_ATOMS: atom_id res chain seq x y z
N MET A 1 -7.97 -32.96 15.61
CA MET A 1 -8.72 -32.39 14.47
C MET A 1 -8.24 -30.97 14.31
N SER A 2 -7.67 -30.61 13.15
CA SER A 2 -7.34 -29.23 12.83
C SER A 2 -8.56 -28.62 12.12
N ILE A 3 -9.09 -27.51 12.63
CA ILE A 3 -10.18 -26.76 12.00
C ILE A 3 -9.52 -25.83 10.98
N LYS A 4 -9.80 -26.02 9.69
CA LYS A 4 -9.38 -25.08 8.64
C LYS A 4 -10.47 -24.01 8.51
N VAL A 5 -10.16 -22.78 8.90
CA VAL A 5 -11.04 -21.63 8.69
C VAL A 5 -10.67 -21.01 7.34
N VAL A 6 -11.64 -20.88 6.45
CA VAL A 6 -11.49 -20.21 5.15
C VAL A 6 -12.21 -18.88 5.27
N TYR A 7 -11.51 -17.79 4.94
CA TYR A 7 -12.07 -16.45 4.91
C TYR A 7 -12.22 -16.01 3.46
N ASP A 8 -13.31 -15.31 3.15
CA ASP A 8 -13.59 -14.83 1.80
C ASP A 8 -12.75 -13.59 1.45
N LYS A 9 -12.26 -12.86 2.45
CA LYS A 9 -11.49 -11.62 2.31
C LYS A 9 -10.35 -11.55 3.32
N PHE A 10 -9.23 -10.96 2.92
CA PHE A 10 -8.09 -10.71 3.82
C PHE A 10 -8.47 -9.80 5.00
N SER A 11 -9.29 -8.80 4.74
CA SER A 11 -9.85 -7.87 5.73
C SER A 11 -10.71 -8.58 6.78
N ASP A 12 -11.36 -9.70 6.45
CA ASP A 12 -12.07 -10.51 7.44
C ASP A 12 -11.10 -11.23 8.38
N VAL A 13 -9.97 -11.70 7.86
CA VAL A 13 -8.88 -12.30 8.66
C VAL A 13 -8.30 -11.27 9.62
N CYS A 14 -8.04 -10.06 9.13
CA CYS A 14 -7.38 -8.96 9.86
C CYS A 14 -8.03 -8.66 11.22
N LYS A 15 -9.35 -8.83 11.36
CA LYS A 15 -10.12 -8.62 12.60
C LYS A 15 -9.63 -9.47 13.78
N HIS A 16 -8.95 -10.58 13.49
CA HIS A 16 -8.48 -11.55 14.49
C HIS A 16 -7.02 -11.36 14.92
N TYR A 17 -6.32 -10.39 14.33
CA TYR A 17 -4.88 -10.17 14.50
C TYR A 17 -4.59 -8.81 15.18
N THR A 18 -3.48 -8.71 15.92
CA THR A 18 -3.23 -7.56 16.81
C THR A 18 -2.84 -6.30 16.04
N PHE A 19 -1.99 -6.46 15.04
CA PHE A 19 -1.58 -5.44 14.09
C PHE A 19 -2.40 -5.50 12.81
N GLY A 20 -2.82 -6.69 12.37
CA GLY A 20 -3.66 -6.86 11.18
C GLY A 20 -4.95 -6.02 11.23
N LYS A 21 -5.59 -5.86 12.39
CA LYS A 21 -6.77 -5.00 12.54
C LYS A 21 -6.54 -3.53 12.18
N LYS A 22 -5.30 -3.06 12.17
CA LYS A 22 -4.96 -1.69 11.73
C LYS A 22 -5.20 -1.49 10.24
N PHE A 23 -5.12 -2.54 9.42
CA PHE A 23 -5.54 -2.46 8.02
C PHE A 23 -6.99 -2.00 7.85
N LEU A 24 -7.85 -2.24 8.84
CA LEU A 24 -9.26 -1.87 8.79
C LEU A 24 -9.50 -0.38 9.02
N ASP A 25 -8.48 0.35 9.48
CA ASP A 25 -8.50 1.80 9.64
C ASP A 25 -7.95 2.50 8.39
N GLU A 26 -7.38 1.76 7.43
CA GLU A 26 -6.88 2.28 6.16
C GLU A 26 -8.04 2.66 5.21
N PRO A 27 -7.78 3.48 4.18
CA PRO A 27 -8.83 3.85 3.23
C PRO A 27 -9.42 2.65 2.50
N GLU A 28 -10.72 2.70 2.18
CA GLU A 28 -11.48 1.57 1.62
C GLU A 28 -10.85 1.00 0.35
N LYS A 29 -10.28 1.86 -0.51
CA LYS A 29 -9.59 1.40 -1.73
C LYS A 29 -8.34 0.57 -1.42
N ILE A 30 -7.60 0.91 -0.37
CA ILE A 30 -6.38 0.19 0.04
C ILE A 30 -6.78 -1.17 0.62
N ILE A 31 -7.85 -1.20 1.42
CA ILE A 31 -8.43 -2.45 1.94
C ILE A 31 -8.89 -3.35 0.78
N ASN A 32 -9.56 -2.80 -0.23
CA ASN A 32 -9.99 -3.56 -1.40
C ASN A 32 -8.80 -4.11 -2.20
N SER A 33 -7.74 -3.32 -2.42
CA SER A 33 -6.54 -3.79 -3.09
C SER A 33 -5.79 -4.86 -2.30
N LEU A 34 -5.80 -4.81 -0.96
CA LEU A 34 -5.30 -5.89 -0.11
C LEU A 34 -6.15 -7.16 -0.24
N ASP A 35 -7.48 -7.02 -0.22
CA ASP A 35 -8.40 -8.15 -0.42
C ASP A 35 -8.20 -8.82 -1.78
N GLU A 36 -8.02 -8.03 -2.84
CA GLU A 36 -7.72 -8.54 -4.18
C GLU A 36 -6.34 -9.21 -4.27
N HIS A 37 -5.31 -8.61 -3.66
CA HIS A 37 -3.96 -9.15 -3.67
C HIS A 37 -3.87 -10.53 -3.00
N PHE A 38 -4.59 -10.70 -1.90
CA PHE A 38 -4.61 -11.94 -1.12
C PHE A 38 -5.79 -12.86 -1.46
N ASP A 39 -6.56 -12.57 -2.52
CA ASP A 39 -7.68 -13.44 -2.93
C ASP A 39 -7.17 -14.85 -3.28
N GLY A 40 -7.83 -15.86 -2.70
CA GLY A 40 -7.45 -17.26 -2.85
C GLY A 40 -6.14 -17.69 -2.16
N VAL A 41 -5.45 -16.81 -1.43
CA VAL A 41 -4.25 -17.15 -0.66
C VAL A 41 -4.65 -17.91 0.61
N GLU A 42 -4.04 -19.09 0.84
CA GLU A 42 -4.27 -19.84 2.08
C GLU A 42 -3.40 -19.27 3.21
N PHE A 43 -4.01 -18.93 4.35
CA PHE A 43 -3.30 -18.39 5.52
C PHE A 43 -2.92 -19.49 6.52
N GLY A 44 -1.63 -19.62 6.76
CA GLY A 44 -1.03 -20.33 7.88
C GLY A 44 -0.69 -19.37 9.03
N GLU A 45 -0.84 -19.83 10.27
CA GLU A 45 -0.58 -19.02 11.47
C GLU A 45 0.84 -18.41 11.53
N PHE A 46 1.82 -19.04 10.89
CA PHE A 46 3.23 -18.62 10.87
C PHE A 46 3.78 -18.34 9.46
N ASP A 47 2.90 -18.16 8.47
CA ASP A 47 3.35 -17.85 7.11
C ASP A 47 3.57 -16.35 6.90
N GLY A 48 4.14 -16.01 5.74
CA GLY A 48 4.37 -14.61 5.36
C GLY A 48 3.08 -13.81 5.18
N SER A 49 1.96 -14.48 4.91
CA SER A 49 0.65 -13.90 4.64
C SER A 49 -0.17 -13.63 5.92
N ASN A 50 0.34 -14.02 7.10
CA ASN A 50 -0.22 -13.64 8.38
C ASN A 50 -0.41 -12.11 8.47
N PRO A 51 -1.62 -11.59 8.77
CA PRO A 51 -1.87 -10.15 8.78
C PRO A 51 -0.96 -9.32 9.69
N ASP A 52 -0.55 -9.85 10.84
CA ASP A 52 0.42 -9.15 11.71
C ASP A 52 1.79 -9.07 11.04
N ASN A 53 2.20 -10.15 10.37
CA ASN A 53 3.47 -10.18 9.64
C ASN A 53 3.44 -9.21 8.44
N VAL A 54 2.38 -9.24 7.64
CA VAL A 54 2.21 -8.34 6.50
C VAL A 54 2.22 -6.88 6.97
N TYR A 55 1.48 -6.55 8.04
CA TYR A 55 1.44 -5.17 8.56
C TYR A 55 2.80 -4.69 9.05
N ILE A 56 3.55 -5.53 9.76
CA ILE A 56 4.83 -5.12 10.37
C ILE A 56 5.98 -5.09 9.36
N ASN A 57 6.01 -6.05 8.43
CA ASN A 57 7.21 -6.32 7.63
C ASN A 57 7.06 -6.02 6.14
N SER A 58 5.83 -5.89 5.63
CA SER A 58 5.60 -5.72 4.19
C SER A 58 4.83 -4.45 3.86
N PHE A 59 3.87 -4.04 4.68
CA PHE A 59 3.06 -2.86 4.42
C PHE A 59 3.84 -1.56 4.64
N THR A 60 3.81 -0.70 3.63
CA THR A 60 4.48 0.59 3.65
C THR A 60 3.50 1.68 3.24
N GLU A 61 3.41 2.73 4.08
CA GLU A 61 2.78 4.01 3.76
C GLU A 61 3.88 5.08 3.78
N VAL A 62 3.97 5.86 2.72
CA VAL A 62 4.92 6.98 2.59
C VAL A 62 4.22 8.22 2.04
N ASP A 63 4.83 9.38 2.26
CA ASP A 63 4.31 10.62 1.72
C ASP A 63 4.61 10.79 0.21
N THR A 64 3.97 11.77 -0.43
CA THR A 64 4.18 12.05 -1.87
C THR A 64 5.63 12.39 -2.21
N GLN A 65 6.39 12.99 -1.29
CA GLN A 65 7.79 13.32 -1.56
C GLN A 65 8.62 12.05 -1.64
N GLU A 66 8.53 11.19 -0.63
CA GLU A 66 9.22 9.90 -0.57
C GLU A 66 8.79 9.02 -1.75
N ALA A 67 7.48 8.96 -2.04
CA ALA A 67 6.95 8.18 -3.17
C ALA A 67 7.58 8.60 -4.50
N LEU A 68 7.65 9.91 -4.79
CA LEU A 68 8.14 10.43 -6.06
C LEU A 68 9.67 10.39 -6.19
N ILE A 69 10.40 10.57 -5.09
CA ILE A 69 11.86 10.69 -5.09
C ILE A 69 12.52 9.36 -4.79
N ASP A 70 12.20 8.75 -3.65
CA ASP A 70 12.96 7.62 -3.11
C ASP A 70 12.47 6.28 -3.68
N PHE A 71 11.16 6.13 -3.87
CA PHE A 71 10.57 4.87 -4.33
C PHE A 71 10.37 4.81 -5.84
N ALA A 72 9.76 5.84 -6.45
CA ALA A 72 9.53 5.87 -7.90
C ALA A 72 10.74 6.42 -8.68
N GLY A 73 11.58 7.24 -8.05
CA GLY A 73 12.75 7.86 -8.69
C GLY A 73 12.39 8.75 -9.88
N ILE A 74 11.20 9.35 -9.88
CA ILE A 74 10.69 10.20 -10.98
C ILE A 74 11.22 11.62 -10.85
N LEU A 75 11.31 12.12 -9.62
CA LEU A 75 11.77 13.47 -9.32
C LEU A 75 13.03 13.46 -8.45
N ASN A 76 13.80 14.54 -8.53
CA ASN A 76 14.74 14.90 -7.47
C ASN A 76 14.17 15.95 -6.51
N HIS A 77 14.85 16.19 -5.38
CA HIS A 77 14.40 17.16 -4.37
C HIS A 77 14.18 18.58 -4.93
N GLY A 78 15.03 19.06 -5.85
CA GLY A 78 14.87 20.40 -6.42
C GLY A 78 13.66 20.53 -7.34
N GLU A 79 13.34 19.47 -8.09
CA GLU A 79 12.13 19.43 -8.92
C GLU A 79 10.87 19.39 -8.05
N TYR A 80 10.88 18.58 -7.00
CA TYR A 80 9.79 18.51 -6.03
C TYR A 80 9.55 19.85 -5.33
N GLU A 81 10.61 20.48 -4.79
CA GLU A 81 10.51 21.80 -4.14
C GLU A 81 9.95 22.86 -5.08
N ARG A 82 10.34 22.84 -6.36
CA ARG A 82 9.79 23.78 -7.36
C ARG A 82 8.29 23.56 -7.54
N LEU A 83 7.83 22.30 -7.67
CA LEU A 83 6.41 21.99 -7.83
C LEU A 83 5.58 22.41 -6.60
N VAL A 84 6.12 22.22 -5.39
CA VAL A 84 5.48 22.68 -4.15
C VAL A 84 5.40 24.20 -4.10
N ASN A 85 6.51 24.91 -4.38
CA ASN A 85 6.54 26.37 -4.33
C ASN A 85 5.67 27.04 -5.40
N GLU A 86 5.47 26.37 -6.53
CA GLU A 86 4.59 26.84 -7.62
C GLU A 86 3.11 26.42 -7.42
N ASP A 87 2.77 25.70 -6.34
CA ASP A 87 1.43 25.14 -6.08
C ASP A 87 0.94 24.22 -7.22
N ARG A 88 1.88 23.46 -7.81
CA ARG A 88 1.64 22.58 -8.97
C ARG A 88 1.77 21.09 -8.64
N LEU A 89 2.23 20.75 -7.44
CA LEU A 89 2.39 19.35 -7.03
C LEU A 89 1.09 18.53 -7.14
N PRO A 90 -0.09 19.01 -6.69
CA PRO A 90 -1.32 18.22 -6.79
C PRO A 90 -1.70 17.90 -8.24
N ALA A 91 -1.62 18.90 -9.13
CA ALA A 91 -1.92 18.72 -10.55
C ALA A 91 -0.91 17.79 -11.24
N TYR A 92 0.37 17.86 -10.84
CA TYR A 92 1.40 16.94 -11.33
C TYR A 92 1.08 15.50 -10.92
N VAL A 93 0.73 15.26 -9.66
CA VAL A 93 0.36 13.92 -9.18
C VAL A 93 -0.85 13.38 -9.93
N GLU A 94 -1.90 14.18 -10.10
CA GLU A 94 -3.10 13.78 -10.84
C GLU A 94 -2.81 13.46 -12.32
N GLU A 95 -1.99 14.27 -13.00
CA GLU A 95 -1.62 14.05 -14.40
C GLU A 95 -0.71 12.82 -14.60
N HIS A 96 0.10 12.47 -13.60
CA HIS A 96 1.10 11.41 -13.68
C HIS A 96 0.80 10.18 -12.81
N GLU A 97 -0.40 10.05 -12.24
CA GLU A 97 -0.73 8.99 -11.28
C GLU A 97 -0.43 7.59 -11.83
N GLU A 98 -0.80 7.31 -13.10
CA GLU A 98 -0.55 6.03 -13.76
C GLU A 98 0.96 5.74 -13.91
N GLU A 99 1.77 6.75 -14.23
CA GLU A 99 3.22 6.61 -14.34
C GLU A 99 3.84 6.32 -12.98
N ILE A 100 3.41 7.05 -11.94
CA ILE A 100 3.90 6.87 -10.57
C ILE A 100 3.54 5.46 -10.09
N ALA A 101 2.28 5.04 -10.25
CA ALA A 101 1.81 3.70 -9.92
C ALA A 101 2.61 2.62 -10.66
N SER A 102 2.89 2.82 -11.96
CA SER A 102 3.71 1.88 -12.74
C SER A 102 5.14 1.78 -12.20
N ARG A 103 5.79 2.90 -11.86
CA ARG A 103 7.16 2.91 -11.33
C ARG A 103 7.26 2.25 -9.96
N LEU A 104 6.29 2.51 -9.08
CA LEU A 104 6.18 1.80 -7.80
C LEU A 104 5.95 0.31 -8.02
N GLY A 105 5.07 -0.03 -8.98
CA GLY A 105 4.75 -1.39 -9.40
C GLY A 105 5.92 -2.22 -9.93
N ASP A 106 7.00 -1.58 -10.40
CA ASP A 106 8.20 -2.28 -10.87
C ASP A 106 8.97 -2.98 -9.74
N SER A 107 8.86 -2.48 -8.51
CA SER A 107 9.60 -2.99 -7.34
C SER A 107 8.71 -3.44 -6.18
N TYR A 108 7.44 -3.00 -6.16
CA TYR A 108 6.50 -3.19 -5.05
C TYR A 108 5.12 -3.58 -5.57
N VAL A 109 4.28 -4.15 -4.71
CA VAL A 109 2.85 -4.29 -5.01
C VAL A 109 2.15 -2.98 -4.66
N PHE A 110 1.80 -2.17 -5.65
CA PHE A 110 1.08 -0.93 -5.44
C PHE A 110 -0.36 -1.18 -4.98
N LEU A 111 -0.76 -0.58 -3.86
CA LEU A 111 -2.11 -0.70 -3.28
C LEU A 111 -2.98 0.52 -3.53
N GLY A 112 -2.38 1.69 -3.79
CA GLY A 112 -3.12 2.91 -4.12
C GLY A 112 -2.52 4.18 -3.52
N HIS A 113 -3.12 5.31 -3.88
CA HIS A 113 -2.72 6.67 -3.46
C HIS A 113 -3.93 7.42 -2.90
N GLU A 114 -3.85 7.94 -1.67
CA GLU A 114 -4.89 8.78 -1.06
C GLU A 114 -4.34 10.07 -0.47
N GLY A 115 -4.76 11.21 -1.02
CA GLY A 115 -4.33 12.51 -0.51
C GLY A 115 -2.82 12.67 -0.66
N ASN A 116 -2.08 12.64 0.46
CA ASN A 116 -0.62 12.70 0.45
C ASN A 116 0.04 11.34 0.70
N SER A 117 -0.72 10.27 0.90
CA SER A 117 -0.21 8.95 1.29
C SER A 117 -0.22 7.97 0.12
N TRP A 118 0.88 7.25 -0.04
CA TRP A 118 1.08 6.21 -1.04
C TRP A 118 1.32 4.87 -0.35
N TYR A 119 0.60 3.84 -0.78
CA TYR A 119 0.55 2.55 -0.09
C TYR A 119 1.04 1.42 -0.99
N PHE A 120 1.91 0.57 -0.46
CA PHE A 120 2.41 -0.60 -1.20
C PHE A 120 2.92 -1.72 -0.28
N LEU A 121 3.10 -2.92 -0.84
CA LEU A 121 3.75 -4.07 -0.19
C LEU A 121 5.16 -4.31 -0.76
N GLN A 122 6.11 -4.62 0.13
CA GLN A 122 7.48 -5.04 -0.19
C GLN A 122 7.66 -6.55 -0.33
#